data_AF-X0UM83-F1
#
_entry.id   AF-X0UM83-F1
#
_cell.length_a   1.000
_cell.length_b   1.000
_cell.length_c   1.000
_cell.angle_alpha   90.00
_cell.angle_beta   90.00
_cell.angle_gamma   90.00
#
_symmetry.space_group_name_H-M   'P 1'
#
loop_
_entity.id
_entity.type
_entity.pdbx_description
1 polymer ?
#
loop_
_entity_poly.entity_id
_entity_poly.type
_entity_poly.pdbx_seq_one_letter_code
_entity_poly.pdbx_strand_id
1 'polypeptide(L)'
;DVVTTSGESYIVTGSASVEWSKTRAYTAWIGGDGTKAFSRKDAVRDGNTVAYSIARDNYEFYITGTTDSFSGSQDFFYIIKLYLASASSFGSRFKKEYGIGVGRAIEVDSSGDVIAAGEKAGNSFLIKVDSNGNHIWNITLDSGEATSVKVDSSGNYIVLANKNDDIQIFKVTSAGDVSWKKTFDTTSTDLGKDLIIDGSQYVITGKRDGDLYMMKTTAPCIAECSSGAVRCNGDYKQTCGNYDSDSCSEWPDSPPGDGNDDCQYGC
;
A
#
# COMPACT_ATOMS: atom_id res chain seq x y z
N ASP A 1 7.13 8.50 9.69
CA ASP A 1 5.75 8.44 9.18
C ASP A 1 4.77 8.77 10.29
N VAL A 2 3.51 9.09 9.96
CA VAL A 2 2.50 9.59 10.90
C VAL A 2 1.10 9.14 10.53
N VAL A 3 0.28 8.85 11.56
CA VAL A 3 -1.16 8.59 11.44
C VAL A 3 -1.94 9.47 12.40
N THR A 4 -3.15 9.85 12.02
CA THR A 4 -4.03 10.70 12.84
C THR A 4 -4.87 9.86 13.82
N THR A 5 -5.25 10.48 14.93
CA THR A 5 -6.22 9.97 15.91
C THR A 5 -7.55 10.72 15.79
N SER A 6 -8.60 10.23 16.46
CA SER A 6 -9.94 10.86 16.43
C SER A 6 -10.03 12.21 17.16
N GLY A 7 -8.97 12.67 17.84
CA GLY A 7 -8.96 13.89 18.66
C GLY A 7 -7.82 14.85 18.32
N GLU A 8 -7.55 15.05 17.03
CA GLU A 8 -6.48 15.94 16.51
C GLU A 8 -5.06 15.59 16.97
N SER A 9 -4.86 14.48 17.69
CA SER A 9 -3.54 13.98 18.05
C SER A 9 -2.98 13.09 16.95
N TYR A 10 -1.67 12.90 16.96
CA TYR A 10 -0.93 12.15 15.95
C TYR A 10 -0.11 11.05 16.61
N ILE A 11 0.01 9.91 15.94
CA ILE A 11 1.03 8.92 16.26
C ILE A 11 2.11 9.00 15.22
N VAL A 12 3.31 9.33 15.66
CA VAL A 12 4.49 9.38 14.79
C VAL A 12 5.34 8.14 15.02
N THR A 13 5.87 7.59 13.94
CA THR A 13 6.93 6.59 13.98
C THR A 13 8.19 7.11 13.31
N GLY A 14 9.32 6.64 13.81
CA GLY A 14 10.64 6.91 13.25
C GLY A 14 11.67 6.08 13.99
N SER A 15 12.90 6.58 14.04
CA SER A 15 14.01 5.86 14.66
C SER A 15 14.71 6.75 15.66
N ALA A 16 15.09 6.19 16.81
CA ALA A 16 15.80 6.91 17.85
C ALA A 16 17.01 6.10 18.32
N SER A 17 18.15 6.77 18.46
CA SER A 17 19.32 6.18 19.09
C SER A 17 19.05 5.87 20.56
N VAL A 18 19.65 4.79 21.02
CA VAL A 18 19.77 4.41 22.43
C VAL A 18 21.25 4.26 22.79
N GLU A 19 21.54 3.98 24.05
CA GLU A 19 22.89 3.71 24.51
C GLU A 19 23.59 2.65 23.63
N TRP A 20 24.93 2.69 23.59
CA TRP A 20 25.75 1.76 22.82
C TRP A 20 25.57 1.87 21.30
N SER A 21 25.17 3.06 20.81
CA SER A 21 25.02 3.38 19.38
C SER A 21 24.00 2.53 18.64
N LYS A 22 23.07 1.88 19.34
CA LYS A 22 22.00 1.12 18.71
C LYS A 22 20.83 2.03 18.34
N THR A 23 20.09 1.65 17.30
CA THR A 23 18.87 2.32 16.86
C THR A 23 17.64 1.49 17.21
N ARG A 24 16.56 2.15 17.63
CA ARG A 24 15.28 1.52 17.97
C ARG A 24 14.15 2.16 17.19
N ALA A 25 13.14 1.37 16.84
CA ALA A 25 11.87 1.89 16.37
C ALA A 25 11.31 2.79 17.46
N TYR A 26 10.98 4.02 17.11
CA TYR A 26 10.49 5.04 18.02
C TYR A 26 9.06 5.37 17.65
N THR A 27 8.16 5.29 18.62
CA THR A 27 6.76 5.65 18.45
C THR A 27 6.39 6.68 19.50
N ALA A 28 5.77 7.78 19.09
CA ALA A 28 5.36 8.83 20.01
C ALA A 28 3.91 9.26 19.75
N TRP A 29 3.22 9.54 20.84
CA TRP A 29 1.95 10.26 20.83
C TRP A 29 2.23 11.76 20.88
N ILE A 30 1.75 12.49 19.89
CA ILE A 30 1.87 13.93 19.78
C ILE A 30 0.45 14.53 19.89
N GLY A 31 0.25 15.47 20.80
CA GLY A 31 -1.02 16.19 20.94
C GLY A 31 -1.30 17.06 19.71
N GLY A 32 -2.55 17.52 19.55
CA GLY A 32 -2.91 18.45 18.47
C GLY A 32 -2.20 19.81 18.55
N ASP A 33 -1.63 20.14 19.71
CA ASP A 33 -0.76 21.30 19.91
C ASP A 33 0.70 21.06 19.47
N GLY A 34 1.02 19.88 18.95
CA GLY A 34 2.37 19.47 18.55
C GLY A 34 3.28 19.03 19.70
N THR A 35 2.79 18.99 20.94
CA THR A 35 3.60 18.55 22.09
C THR A 35 3.65 17.04 22.18
N LYS A 36 4.83 16.50 22.51
CA LYS A 36 4.98 15.06 22.74
C LYS A 36 4.40 14.69 24.11
N ALA A 37 3.33 13.90 24.12
CA ALA A 37 2.72 13.40 25.35
C ALA A 37 3.54 12.25 25.96
N PHE A 38 3.74 11.18 25.21
CA PHE A 38 4.56 10.04 25.62
C PHE A 38 5.14 9.32 24.42
N SER A 39 6.11 8.45 24.67
CA SER A 39 6.75 7.69 23.60
C SER A 39 7.27 6.35 24.09
N ARG A 40 7.55 5.47 23.13
CA ARG A 40 8.08 4.14 23.35
C ARG A 40 9.19 3.87 22.34
N LYS A 41 10.16 3.05 22.75
CA LYS A 41 11.21 2.52 21.89
C LYS A 41 11.09 1.00 21.84
N ASP A 42 11.15 0.44 20.65
CA ASP A 42 11.05 -1.00 20.43
C ASP A 42 12.21 -1.51 19.58
N ALA A 43 12.63 -2.73 19.92
CA ALA A 43 13.52 -3.54 19.11
C ALA A 43 12.81 -4.85 18.77
N VAL A 44 13.11 -5.41 17.60
CA VAL A 44 12.74 -6.78 17.22
C VAL A 44 13.84 -7.76 17.62
N ARG A 45 15.11 -7.34 17.47
CA ARG A 45 16.32 -8.03 17.91
C ARG A 45 17.20 -7.11 18.76
N ASP A 46 18.32 -7.64 19.25
CA ASP A 46 19.32 -6.84 19.95
C ASP A 46 20.10 -5.87 19.04
N GLY A 47 20.06 -6.04 17.72
CA GLY A 47 20.68 -5.16 16.70
C GLY A 47 19.96 -3.82 16.48
N ASN A 48 20.23 -3.10 15.39
CA ASN A 48 19.46 -1.90 15.06
C ASN A 48 18.04 -2.27 14.60
N THR A 49 17.07 -1.44 14.94
CA THR A 49 15.70 -1.51 14.42
C THR A 49 15.31 -0.11 13.96
N VAL A 50 15.03 0.05 12.67
CA VAL A 50 14.66 1.32 12.03
C VAL A 50 13.19 1.21 11.63
N ALA A 51 12.37 2.23 11.92
CA ALA A 51 10.98 2.28 11.46
C ALA A 51 10.81 3.25 10.29
N TYR A 52 10.06 2.81 9.29
CA TYR A 52 9.79 3.60 8.08
C TYR A 52 8.33 4.05 7.98
N SER A 53 7.37 3.16 8.26
CA SER A 53 5.94 3.48 8.11
C SER A 53 5.09 2.96 9.26
N ILE A 54 3.94 3.61 9.48
CA ILE A 54 2.95 3.27 10.49
C ILE A 54 1.53 3.26 9.91
N ALA A 55 0.77 2.23 10.25
CA ALA A 55 -0.67 2.16 10.01
C ALA A 55 -1.43 2.09 11.34
N ARG A 56 -2.71 2.45 11.30
CA ARG A 56 -3.58 2.47 12.49
C ARG A 56 -4.89 1.76 12.21
N ASP A 57 -5.29 0.93 13.15
CA ASP A 57 -6.66 0.43 13.27
C ASP A 57 -7.14 0.70 14.69
N ASN A 58 -8.03 1.68 14.85
CA ASN A 58 -8.55 2.11 16.14
C ASN A 58 -7.45 2.47 17.17
N TYR A 59 -7.23 1.61 18.16
CA TYR A 59 -6.21 1.76 19.21
C TYR A 59 -5.00 0.84 19.01
N GLU A 60 -4.90 0.21 17.83
CA GLU A 60 -3.80 -0.63 17.42
C GLU A 60 -2.98 0.05 16.34
N PHE A 61 -1.66 -0.15 16.41
CA PHE A 61 -0.70 0.52 15.54
C PHE A 61 0.27 -0.51 14.98
N TYR A 62 0.50 -0.47 13.68
CA TYR A 62 1.33 -1.40 12.96
C TYR A 62 2.51 -0.64 12.38
N ILE A 63 3.72 -1.08 12.68
CA ILE A 63 4.95 -0.39 12.28
C ILE A 63 5.79 -1.36 11.49
N THR A 64 6.28 -0.93 10.34
CA THR A 64 7.23 -1.71 9.53
C THR A 64 8.56 -1.01 9.38
N GLY A 65 9.60 -1.79 9.10
CA GLY A 65 10.91 -1.28 8.81
C GLY A 65 11.97 -2.36 8.63
N THR A 66 13.20 -2.04 9.01
CA THR A 66 14.34 -2.98 8.98
C THR A 66 14.90 -3.25 10.36
N THR A 67 15.38 -4.47 10.57
CA THR A 67 16.20 -4.81 11.73
C THR A 67 17.42 -5.62 11.29
N ASP A 68 18.59 -5.31 11.86
CA ASP A 68 19.83 -5.96 11.44
C ASP A 68 19.85 -7.45 11.80
N SER A 69 20.56 -8.23 11.01
CA SER A 69 20.95 -9.58 11.38
C SER A 69 21.88 -9.59 12.59
N PHE A 70 21.90 -10.69 13.35
CA PHE A 70 22.87 -10.88 14.44
C PHE A 70 24.34 -10.77 13.94
N SER A 71 24.58 -11.03 12.65
CA SER A 71 25.89 -10.90 11.99
C SER A 71 26.13 -9.54 11.32
N GLY A 72 25.15 -8.62 11.35
CA GLY A 72 25.24 -7.27 10.75
C GLY A 72 25.30 -7.23 9.22
N SER A 73 25.03 -8.34 8.53
CA SER A 73 25.25 -8.46 7.08
C SER A 73 23.98 -8.36 6.23
N GLN A 74 22.80 -8.41 6.85
CA GLN A 74 21.51 -8.41 6.16
C GLN A 74 20.43 -7.73 7.02
N ASP A 75 19.56 -6.98 6.37
CA ASP A 75 18.37 -6.41 7.00
C ASP A 75 17.18 -7.37 6.91
N PHE A 76 16.42 -7.46 8.00
CA PHE A 76 15.19 -8.22 8.08
C PHE A 76 13.99 -7.27 8.09
N PHE A 77 13.02 -7.59 7.24
CA PHE A 77 11.71 -6.96 7.23
C PHE A 77 10.97 -7.36 8.50
N TYR A 78 10.36 -6.39 9.19
CA TYR A 78 9.55 -6.67 10.37
C TYR A 78 8.19 -5.99 10.35
N ILE A 79 7.28 -6.50 11.19
CA ILE A 79 6.08 -5.79 11.63
C ILE A 79 6.03 -5.84 13.16
N ILE A 80 5.88 -4.67 13.78
CA ILE A 80 5.59 -4.49 15.20
C ILE A 80 4.13 -4.05 15.32
N LYS A 81 3.35 -4.75 16.15
CA LYS A 81 2.00 -4.34 16.53
C LYS A 81 2.00 -3.82 17.97
N LEU A 82 1.59 -2.57 18.13
CA LEU A 82 1.39 -1.90 19.41
C LEU A 82 -0.11 -1.66 19.67
N TYR A 83 -0.45 -1.34 20.91
CA TYR A 83 -1.77 -0.87 21.29
C TYR A 83 -1.68 0.25 22.32
N LEU A 84 -2.70 1.10 22.40
CA LEU A 84 -2.83 2.08 23.49
C LEU A 84 -3.24 1.36 24.78
N ALA A 85 -2.29 1.16 25.71
CA ALA A 85 -2.52 0.39 26.93
C ALA A 85 -3.17 1.23 28.04
N SER A 86 -2.90 2.53 28.06
CA SER A 86 -3.51 3.51 28.94
C SER A 86 -3.46 4.89 28.27
N ALA A 87 -4.02 5.91 28.92
CA ALA A 87 -3.94 7.30 28.43
C ALA A 87 -2.50 7.83 28.27
N SER A 88 -1.49 7.15 28.84
CA SER A 88 -0.09 7.61 28.82
C SER A 88 0.91 6.51 28.47
N SER A 89 0.49 5.38 27.90
CA SER A 89 1.42 4.29 27.56
C SER A 89 0.99 3.42 26.39
N PHE A 90 1.98 2.96 25.63
CA PHE A 90 1.82 1.92 24.61
C PHE A 90 2.15 0.54 25.18
N GLY A 91 1.29 -0.44 24.90
CA GLY A 91 1.59 -1.86 25.03
C GLY A 91 2.04 -2.48 23.69
N SER A 92 2.55 -3.71 23.71
CA SER A 92 2.91 -4.46 22.50
C SER A 92 2.08 -5.74 22.40
N ARG A 93 1.61 -6.05 21.20
CA ARG A 93 0.94 -7.31 20.85
C ARG A 93 1.94 -8.32 20.31
N PHE A 94 2.69 -7.93 19.28
CA PHE A 94 3.73 -8.78 18.70
C PHE A 94 4.84 -7.94 18.07
N LYS A 95 5.97 -8.60 17.83
CA LYS A 95 7.09 -8.13 17.03
C LYS A 95 7.59 -9.32 16.23
N LYS A 96 7.41 -9.30 14.92
CA LYS A 96 7.68 -10.45 14.05
C LYS A 96 8.48 -10.03 12.84
N GLU A 97 9.28 -10.97 12.34
CA GLU A 97 10.11 -10.81 11.15
C GLU A 97 9.56 -11.66 10.02
N TYR A 98 9.75 -11.20 8.79
CA TYR A 98 9.23 -11.86 7.59
C TYR A 98 10.33 -12.14 6.56
N GLY A 99 11.55 -12.33 7.06
CA GLY A 99 12.74 -12.67 6.28
C GLY A 99 13.57 -11.46 5.87
N ILE A 100 14.60 -11.73 5.07
CA ILE A 100 15.51 -10.71 4.54
C ILE A 100 14.74 -9.77 3.64
N GLY A 101 14.93 -8.47 3.84
CA GLY A 101 14.27 -7.41 3.09
C GLY A 101 14.06 -6.15 3.92
N VAL A 102 13.37 -5.20 3.32
CA VAL A 102 13.12 -3.86 3.87
C VAL A 102 11.64 -3.57 3.80
N GLY A 103 11.00 -3.25 4.92
CA GLY A 103 9.61 -2.78 4.92
C GLY A 103 9.55 -1.26 4.80
N ARG A 104 8.82 -0.72 3.83
CA ARG A 104 8.75 0.72 3.55
C ARG A 104 7.38 1.32 3.81
N ALA A 105 6.32 0.57 3.55
CA ALA A 105 4.95 1.02 3.70
C ALA A 105 4.10 -0.07 4.34
N ILE A 106 3.09 0.33 5.11
CA ILE A 106 2.16 -0.58 5.78
C ILE A 106 0.77 0.04 5.82
N GLU A 107 -0.26 -0.79 5.66
CA GLU A 107 -1.67 -0.41 5.77
C GLU A 107 -2.49 -1.54 6.41
N VAL A 108 -3.67 -1.19 6.91
CA VAL A 108 -4.65 -2.16 7.45
C VAL A 108 -5.90 -2.10 6.58
N ASP A 109 -6.39 -3.27 6.13
CA ASP A 109 -7.63 -3.35 5.37
C ASP A 109 -8.86 -3.43 6.29
N SER A 110 -10.06 -3.37 5.70
CA SER A 110 -11.33 -3.37 6.41
C SER A 110 -11.63 -4.67 7.18
N SER A 111 -10.90 -5.75 6.90
CA SER A 111 -10.98 -7.01 7.64
C SER A 111 -10.05 -7.04 8.86
N GLY A 112 -9.21 -6.03 9.03
CA GLY A 112 -8.18 -5.97 10.07
C GLY A 112 -6.89 -6.71 9.68
N ASP A 113 -6.80 -7.20 8.45
CA ASP A 113 -5.55 -7.76 7.93
C ASP A 113 -4.61 -6.63 7.53
N VAL A 114 -3.32 -6.93 7.56
CA VAL A 114 -2.25 -5.95 7.36
C VAL A 114 -1.54 -6.27 6.06
N ILE A 115 -1.43 -5.28 5.19
CA ILE A 115 -0.57 -5.33 4.02
C ILE A 115 0.67 -4.48 4.28
N ALA A 116 1.84 -5.01 4.00
CA ALA A 116 3.07 -4.25 4.06
C ALA A 116 3.91 -4.51 2.82
N ALA A 117 4.59 -3.45 2.37
CA ALA A 117 5.31 -3.42 1.11
C ALA A 117 6.71 -2.84 1.31
N GLY A 118 7.63 -3.27 0.45
CA GLY A 118 8.99 -2.72 0.41
C GLY A 118 9.85 -3.43 -0.62
N GLU A 119 11.06 -3.80 -0.23
CA GLU A 119 12.05 -4.37 -1.15
C GLU A 119 12.64 -5.68 -0.61
N LYS A 120 12.84 -6.63 -1.52
CA LYS A 120 13.53 -7.89 -1.28
C LYS A 120 14.30 -8.29 -2.52
N ALA A 121 15.63 -8.42 -2.37
CA ALA A 121 16.53 -8.82 -3.45
C ALA A 121 16.36 -7.96 -4.72
N GLY A 122 16.28 -6.64 -4.53
CA GLY A 122 16.15 -5.64 -5.60
C GLY A 122 14.76 -5.56 -6.23
N ASN A 123 13.78 -6.31 -5.72
CA ASN A 123 12.42 -6.33 -6.24
C ASN A 123 11.38 -5.89 -5.21
N SER A 124 10.24 -5.40 -5.71
CA SER A 124 9.12 -5.00 -4.87
C SER A 124 8.54 -6.24 -4.21
N PHE A 125 8.42 -6.21 -2.89
CA PHE A 125 7.89 -7.32 -2.12
C PHE A 125 6.69 -6.86 -1.31
N LEU A 126 5.59 -7.61 -1.41
CA LEU A 126 4.38 -7.41 -0.62
C LEU A 126 4.16 -8.63 0.26
N ILE A 127 3.71 -8.39 1.47
CA ILE A 127 3.27 -9.43 2.40
C ILE A 127 1.98 -9.03 3.08
N LYS A 128 0.99 -9.91 3.00
CA LYS A 128 -0.24 -9.83 3.77
C LYS A 128 -0.16 -10.75 5.00
N VAL A 129 -0.52 -10.20 6.15
CA VAL A 129 -0.60 -10.94 7.42
C VAL A 129 -1.93 -10.68 8.09
N ASP A 130 -2.39 -11.62 8.91
CA ASP A 130 -3.59 -11.42 9.73
C ASP A 130 -3.33 -10.41 10.87
N SER A 131 -4.38 -10.05 11.60
CA SER A 131 -4.30 -9.14 12.76
C SER A 131 -3.40 -9.63 13.91
N ASN A 132 -3.01 -10.91 13.92
CA ASN A 132 -2.06 -11.51 14.87
C ASN A 132 -0.62 -11.59 14.29
N GLY A 133 -0.41 -11.11 13.07
CA GLY A 133 0.86 -11.17 12.36
C GLY A 133 1.20 -12.57 11.86
N ASN A 134 0.21 -13.40 11.56
CA ASN A 134 0.43 -14.67 10.87
C ASN A 134 0.38 -14.43 9.37
N HIS A 135 1.31 -15.05 8.64
CA HIS A 135 1.39 -14.93 7.19
C HIS A 135 0.11 -15.45 6.52
N ILE A 136 -0.42 -14.67 5.57
CA ILE A 136 -1.53 -15.07 4.69
C ILE A 136 -0.97 -15.37 3.30
N TRP A 137 -0.38 -14.38 2.64
CA TRP A 137 0.29 -14.54 1.35
C TRP A 137 1.41 -13.51 1.19
N ASN A 138 2.32 -13.77 0.25
CA ASN A 138 3.31 -12.79 -0.19
C ASN A 138 3.53 -12.92 -1.69
N ILE A 139 3.88 -11.81 -2.35
CA ILE A 139 4.23 -11.77 -3.76
C ILE A 139 5.45 -10.90 -3.99
N THR A 140 6.15 -11.20 -5.08
CA THR A 140 7.21 -10.34 -5.62
C THR A 140 6.74 -9.76 -6.94
N LEU A 141 6.84 -8.45 -7.09
CA LEU A 141 6.54 -7.75 -8.34
C LEU A 141 7.85 -7.46 -9.07
N ASP A 142 7.85 -7.62 -10.40
CA ASP A 142 8.98 -7.27 -11.26
C ASP A 142 9.14 -5.73 -11.38
N SER A 143 9.62 -5.15 -10.29
CA SER A 143 9.86 -3.72 -10.07
C SER A 143 11.11 -3.53 -9.20
N GLY A 144 11.42 -2.31 -8.78
CA GLY A 144 12.44 -2.05 -7.75
C GLY A 144 11.79 -1.91 -6.37
N GLU A 145 12.11 -0.88 -5.61
CA GLU A 145 11.56 -0.69 -4.25
C GLU A 145 10.09 -0.23 -4.28
N ALA A 146 9.20 -0.93 -3.55
CA ALA A 146 7.86 -0.43 -3.24
C ALA A 146 7.96 0.63 -2.13
N THR A 147 7.45 1.83 -2.38
CA THR A 147 7.59 2.99 -1.48
C THR A 147 6.30 3.37 -0.77
N SER A 148 5.14 3.03 -1.35
CA SER A 148 3.84 3.24 -0.73
C SER A 148 2.87 2.11 -1.08
N VAL A 149 1.94 1.85 -0.18
CA VAL A 149 0.81 0.95 -0.38
C VAL A 149 -0.44 1.62 0.19
N LYS A 150 -1.57 1.49 -0.50
CA LYS A 150 -2.89 1.97 -0.07
C LYS A 150 -3.95 0.93 -0.35
N VAL A 151 -4.95 0.83 0.53
CA VAL A 151 -6.11 -0.05 0.35
C VAL A 151 -7.20 0.75 -0.37
N ASP A 152 -7.71 0.24 -1.49
CA ASP A 152 -8.82 0.85 -2.20
C ASP A 152 -10.19 0.47 -1.57
N SER A 153 -11.27 1.11 -2.03
CA SER A 153 -12.62 0.86 -1.52
C SER A 153 -13.12 -0.57 -1.76
N SER A 154 -12.48 -1.33 -2.64
CA SER A 154 -12.79 -2.73 -2.94
C SER A 154 -11.91 -3.71 -2.15
N GLY A 155 -11.02 -3.21 -1.28
CA GLY A 155 -10.10 -4.04 -0.51
C GLY A 155 -8.87 -4.54 -1.28
N ASN A 156 -8.61 -3.99 -2.46
CA ASN A 156 -7.39 -4.24 -3.23
C ASN A 156 -6.29 -3.26 -2.80
N TYR A 157 -5.07 -3.51 -3.27
CA TYR A 157 -3.89 -2.76 -2.90
C TYR A 157 -3.34 -1.98 -4.09
N ILE A 158 -3.23 -0.66 -3.94
CA ILE A 158 -2.52 0.21 -4.86
C ILE A 158 -1.10 0.39 -4.35
N VAL A 159 -0.13 -0.01 -5.17
CA VAL A 159 1.28 -0.06 -4.80
C VAL A 159 2.05 0.91 -5.66
N LEU A 160 2.78 1.82 -5.04
CA LEU A 160 3.74 2.69 -5.70
C LEU A 160 5.13 2.06 -5.58
N ALA A 161 5.80 1.86 -6.70
CA ALA A 161 7.16 1.32 -6.76
C ALA A 161 8.02 2.13 -7.73
N ASN A 162 9.34 2.02 -7.59
CA ASN A 162 10.29 2.66 -8.49
C ASN A 162 11.22 1.60 -9.09
N LYS A 163 11.38 1.60 -10.42
CA LYS A 163 12.31 0.70 -11.13
C LYS A 163 13.08 1.52 -12.15
N ASN A 164 14.42 1.45 -12.12
CA ASN A 164 15.29 2.16 -13.07
C ASN A 164 14.97 3.66 -13.18
N ASP A 165 14.73 4.32 -12.05
CA ASP A 165 14.36 5.73 -11.99
C ASP A 165 13.01 6.10 -12.64
N ASP A 166 12.14 5.11 -12.84
CA ASP A 166 10.75 5.31 -13.28
C ASP A 166 9.73 4.90 -12.22
N ILE A 167 8.62 5.64 -12.19
CA ILE A 167 7.47 5.33 -11.34
C ILE A 167 6.66 4.18 -11.94
N GLN A 168 6.32 3.21 -11.11
CA GLN A 168 5.37 2.15 -11.42
C GLN A 168 4.24 2.13 -10.39
N ILE A 169 3.01 1.98 -10.87
CA ILE A 169 1.84 1.73 -10.03
C ILE A 169 1.30 0.35 -10.36
N PHE A 170 1.01 -0.43 -9.33
CA PHE A 170 0.33 -1.72 -9.46
C PHE A 170 -0.99 -1.69 -8.72
N LYS A 171 -1.99 -2.39 -9.25
CA LYS A 171 -3.14 -2.85 -8.48
C LYS A 171 -3.00 -4.34 -8.23
N VAL A 172 -3.05 -4.73 -6.96
CA VAL A 172 -2.97 -6.11 -6.50
C VAL A 172 -4.29 -6.45 -5.81
N THR A 173 -4.91 -7.57 -6.16
CA THR A 173 -6.18 -8.00 -5.55
C THR A 173 -6.00 -8.34 -4.07
N SER A 174 -7.11 -8.41 -3.33
CA SER A 174 -7.12 -8.90 -1.95
C SER A 174 -6.50 -10.31 -1.78
N ALA A 175 -6.50 -11.12 -2.84
CA ALA A 175 -5.93 -12.46 -2.91
C ALA A 175 -4.42 -12.50 -3.27
N GLY A 176 -3.84 -11.36 -3.67
CA GLY A 176 -2.42 -11.27 -4.06
C GLY A 176 -2.16 -11.36 -5.57
N ASP A 177 -3.17 -11.28 -6.43
CA ASP A 177 -2.99 -11.31 -7.88
C ASP A 177 -2.79 -9.89 -8.44
N VAL A 178 -1.93 -9.71 -9.45
CA VAL A 178 -1.75 -8.40 -10.09
C VAL A 178 -2.88 -8.16 -11.09
N SER A 179 -3.77 -7.19 -10.81
CA SER A 179 -4.84 -6.79 -11.73
C SER A 179 -4.32 -5.94 -12.88
N TRP A 180 -3.44 -4.97 -12.59
CA TRP A 180 -2.81 -4.14 -13.62
C TRP A 180 -1.50 -3.53 -13.13
N LYS A 181 -0.69 -3.09 -14.09
CA LYS A 181 0.53 -2.32 -13.90
C LYS A 181 0.53 -1.12 -14.86
N LYS A 182 0.95 0.04 -14.36
CA LYS A 182 1.22 1.24 -15.17
C LYS A 182 2.63 1.72 -14.89
N THR A 183 3.41 1.97 -15.93
CA THR A 183 4.76 2.55 -15.83
C THR A 183 4.72 3.97 -16.39
N PHE A 184 5.35 4.90 -15.70
CA PHE A 184 5.60 6.26 -16.16
C PHE A 184 7.07 6.37 -16.53
N ASP A 185 7.36 5.97 -17.76
CA ASP A 185 8.69 6.02 -18.37
C ASP A 185 8.84 7.40 -19.02
N THR A 186 9.66 8.24 -18.39
CA THR A 186 9.99 9.57 -18.94
C THR A 186 11.49 9.66 -19.15
N THR A 187 11.93 10.64 -19.94
CA THR A 187 13.38 10.86 -20.15
C THR A 187 14.10 11.44 -18.91
N SER A 188 13.35 11.69 -17.82
CA SER A 188 13.81 12.29 -16.57
C SER A 188 13.77 11.28 -15.42
N THR A 189 14.61 11.46 -14.41
CA THR A 189 14.58 10.60 -13.21
C THR A 189 13.34 10.92 -12.38
N ASP A 190 12.38 9.99 -12.34
CA ASP A 190 11.11 10.09 -11.63
C ASP A 190 11.04 9.07 -10.47
N LEU A 191 11.09 9.57 -9.23
CA LEU A 191 11.02 8.75 -8.02
C LEU A 191 9.79 9.08 -7.20
N GLY A 192 8.82 8.16 -7.18
CA GLY A 192 7.67 8.18 -6.29
C GLY A 192 8.08 7.95 -4.84
N LYS A 193 7.45 8.69 -3.91
CA LYS A 193 7.67 8.56 -2.45
C LYS A 193 6.41 8.20 -1.70
N ASP A 194 5.29 8.79 -2.05
CA ASP A 194 4.00 8.43 -1.45
C ASP A 194 2.86 8.56 -2.45
N LEU A 195 1.79 7.81 -2.21
CA LEU A 195 0.57 7.77 -3.01
C LEU A 195 -0.64 7.86 -2.08
N ILE A 196 -1.62 8.68 -2.47
CA ILE A 196 -2.95 8.65 -1.88
C ILE A 196 -3.99 8.35 -2.96
N ILE A 197 -5.12 7.76 -2.54
CA ILE A 197 -6.28 7.52 -3.37
C ILE A 197 -7.30 8.64 -3.11
N ASP A 198 -7.73 9.32 -4.18
CA ASP A 198 -8.70 10.40 -4.18
C ASP A 198 -9.83 10.03 -5.15
N GLY A 199 -10.82 9.27 -4.67
CA GLY A 199 -11.85 8.67 -5.52
C GLY A 199 -11.24 7.68 -6.52
N SER A 200 -11.41 7.94 -7.82
CA SER A 200 -10.82 7.13 -8.90
C SER A 200 -9.39 7.55 -9.28
N GLN A 201 -8.86 8.58 -8.61
CA GLN A 201 -7.56 9.18 -8.94
C GLN A 201 -6.51 8.79 -7.90
N TYR A 202 -5.26 8.74 -8.36
CA TYR A 202 -4.07 8.55 -7.54
C TYR A 202 -3.25 9.83 -7.57
N VAL A 203 -2.94 10.36 -6.39
CA VAL A 203 -2.05 11.51 -6.24
C VAL A 203 -0.73 10.99 -5.68
N ILE A 204 0.35 11.25 -6.40
CA ILE A 204 1.69 10.79 -6.04
C ILE A 204 2.55 12.00 -5.77
N THR A 205 3.35 11.91 -4.71
CA THR A 205 4.43 12.86 -4.42
C THR A 205 5.78 12.18 -4.60
N GLY A 206 6.78 12.94 -4.99
CA GLY A 206 8.08 12.36 -5.32
C GLY A 206 9.11 13.39 -5.73
N LYS A 207 10.09 12.93 -6.50
CA LYS A 207 11.10 13.78 -7.13
C LYS A 207 11.12 13.56 -8.63
N ARG A 208 11.28 14.64 -9.39
CA ARG A 208 11.57 14.63 -10.84
C ARG A 208 12.85 15.43 -11.07
N ASP A 209 13.88 14.80 -11.61
CA ASP A 209 15.22 15.40 -11.82
C ASP A 209 15.80 16.08 -10.56
N GLY A 210 15.42 15.57 -9.37
CA GLY A 210 15.85 16.10 -8.08
C GLY A 210 14.87 17.09 -7.42
N ASP A 211 13.94 17.68 -8.18
CA ASP A 211 12.96 18.63 -7.68
C ASP A 211 11.72 17.93 -7.13
N LEU A 212 11.09 18.52 -6.10
CA LEU A 212 9.83 18.03 -5.55
C LEU A 212 8.75 18.06 -6.64
N TYR A 213 8.06 16.95 -6.81
CA TYR A 213 7.02 16.80 -7.82
C TYR A 213 5.75 16.18 -7.24
N MET A 214 4.61 16.56 -7.81
CA MET A 214 3.31 15.95 -7.58
C MET A 214 2.68 15.59 -8.92
N MET A 215 2.21 14.36 -9.07
CA MET A 215 1.41 13.92 -10.21
C MET A 215 0.04 13.44 -9.77
N LYS A 216 -0.94 13.65 -10.64
CA LYS A 216 -2.25 13.03 -10.54
C LYS A 216 -2.46 12.13 -11.74
N THR A 217 -2.96 10.92 -11.50
CA THR A 217 -3.26 9.95 -12.55
C THR A 217 -4.48 9.12 -12.17
N THR A 218 -4.97 8.29 -13.07
CA THR A 218 -6.06 7.33 -12.83
C THR A 218 -5.58 5.92 -13.16
N ALA A 219 -6.37 4.92 -12.77
CA ALA A 219 -6.18 3.57 -13.26
C ALA A 219 -6.08 3.59 -14.80
N PRO A 220 -5.15 2.83 -15.39
CA PRO A 220 -5.21 2.61 -16.82
C PRO A 220 -6.56 1.96 -17.11
N CYS A 221 -7.33 2.56 -18.02
CA CYS A 221 -8.53 1.89 -18.51
C CYS A 221 -8.07 0.67 -19.33
N ILE A 222 -8.73 -0.47 -19.14
CA ILE A 222 -8.47 -1.69 -19.90
C ILE A 222 -9.73 -1.94 -20.70
N ALA A 223 -9.62 -1.88 -22.03
CA ALA A 223 -10.75 -2.22 -22.88
C ALA A 223 -11.13 -3.69 -22.68
N GLU A 224 -12.30 -3.95 -22.10
CA GLU A 224 -12.83 -5.30 -21.93
C GLU A 224 -13.27 -5.92 -23.26
N CYS A 225 -13.50 -5.06 -24.26
CA CYS A 225 -13.98 -5.43 -25.58
C CYS A 225 -13.61 -4.38 -26.62
N SER A 226 -13.73 -4.74 -27.90
CA SER A 226 -13.62 -3.79 -29.00
C SER A 226 -14.90 -2.98 -29.10
N SER A 227 -14.80 -1.65 -29.19
CA SER A 227 -15.98 -0.78 -29.38
C SER A 227 -16.87 -1.28 -30.52
N GLY A 228 -18.16 -1.43 -30.26
CA GLY A 228 -19.17 -1.97 -31.18
C GLY A 228 -19.23 -3.50 -31.25
N ALA A 229 -18.37 -4.23 -30.53
CA ALA A 229 -18.50 -5.69 -30.39
C ALA A 229 -19.83 -6.03 -29.71
N VAL A 230 -20.39 -7.19 -30.04
CA VAL A 230 -21.66 -7.66 -29.49
C VAL A 230 -21.43 -8.98 -28.76
N ARG A 231 -22.02 -9.15 -27.57
CA ARG A 231 -22.08 -10.45 -26.88
C ARG A 231 -23.46 -10.72 -26.30
N CYS A 232 -23.76 -11.98 -26.06
CA CYS A 232 -24.90 -12.41 -25.25
C CYS A 232 -24.44 -12.61 -23.81
N ASN A 233 -25.21 -12.09 -22.86
CA ASN A 233 -25.07 -12.42 -21.45
C ASN A 233 -26.43 -12.92 -20.95
N GLY A 234 -26.63 -14.23 -20.89
CA GLY A 234 -27.98 -14.79 -20.76
C GLY A 234 -28.83 -14.50 -22.00
N ASP A 235 -30.06 -14.01 -21.79
CA ASP A 235 -31.03 -13.75 -22.87
C ASP A 235 -30.86 -12.38 -23.53
N TYR A 236 -30.03 -11.48 -22.97
CA TYR A 236 -29.88 -10.11 -23.45
C TYR A 236 -28.58 -9.89 -24.22
N LYS A 237 -28.71 -9.13 -25.31
CA LYS A 237 -27.60 -8.63 -26.11
C LYS A 237 -26.93 -7.43 -25.43
N GLN A 238 -25.60 -7.43 -25.43
CA GLN A 238 -24.78 -6.31 -24.99
C GLN A 238 -23.96 -5.81 -26.18
N THR A 239 -23.91 -4.49 -26.35
CA THR A 239 -22.97 -3.86 -27.29
C THR A 239 -21.85 -3.23 -26.48
N CYS A 240 -20.62 -3.42 -26.91
CA CYS A 240 -19.43 -2.85 -26.28
C CYS A 240 -19.34 -1.37 -26.60
N GLY A 241 -19.11 -0.54 -25.60
CA GLY A 241 -19.10 0.92 -25.70
C GLY A 241 -18.42 1.52 -24.50
N ASN A 242 -18.41 2.84 -24.39
CA ASN A 242 -17.97 3.50 -23.17
C ASN A 242 -19.20 3.82 -22.32
N TYR A 243 -19.33 3.14 -21.18
CA TYR A 243 -20.50 3.24 -20.31
C TYR A 243 -20.20 3.98 -19.01
N ASP A 244 -18.96 4.42 -18.81
CA ASP A 244 -18.51 5.21 -17.68
C ASP A 244 -17.79 6.50 -18.10
N SER A 245 -16.92 7.02 -17.24
CA SER A 245 -16.24 8.32 -17.43
C SER A 245 -14.83 8.19 -18.04
N ASP A 246 -14.38 6.98 -18.35
CA ASP A 246 -13.05 6.75 -18.88
C ASP A 246 -12.99 6.83 -20.43
N SER A 247 -11.93 6.32 -21.07
CA SER A 247 -11.75 6.37 -22.53
C SER A 247 -11.80 5.00 -23.21
N CYS A 248 -11.95 3.93 -22.45
CA CYS A 248 -11.94 2.56 -22.92
C CYS A 248 -13.35 2.05 -23.21
N SER A 249 -13.43 0.90 -23.89
CA SER A 249 -14.69 0.24 -24.19
C SER A 249 -14.90 -0.96 -23.28
N GLU A 250 -16.09 -1.07 -22.74
CA GLU A 250 -16.54 -2.05 -21.76
C GLU A 250 -17.95 -2.55 -22.11
N TRP A 251 -18.36 -3.61 -21.41
CA TRP A 251 -19.73 -4.11 -21.51
C TRP A 251 -20.62 -3.40 -20.48
N PRO A 252 -21.87 -3.05 -20.82
CA PRO A 252 -22.76 -2.38 -19.89
C PRO A 252 -23.13 -3.27 -18.69
N ASP A 253 -23.21 -2.70 -17.50
CA ASP A 253 -23.54 -3.42 -16.24
C ASP A 253 -24.98 -3.95 -16.18
N SER A 254 -25.88 -3.41 -17.01
CA SER A 254 -27.30 -3.77 -17.02
C SER A 254 -27.84 -3.92 -18.44
N PRO A 255 -28.92 -4.70 -18.63
CA PRO A 255 -29.60 -4.81 -19.92
C PRO A 255 -30.05 -3.43 -20.44
N PRO A 256 -30.05 -3.22 -21.76
CA PRO A 256 -30.69 -2.06 -22.36
C PRO A 256 -32.17 -1.99 -21.94
N GLY A 257 -32.65 -0.80 -21.55
CA GLY A 257 -34.03 -0.58 -21.10
C GLY A 257 -35.08 -0.64 -22.22
N ASP A 258 -34.64 -0.78 -23.47
CA ASP A 258 -35.44 -0.94 -24.67
C ASP A 258 -35.56 -2.43 -25.02
N GLY A 259 -36.63 -3.05 -24.54
CA GLY A 259 -36.88 -4.50 -24.59
C GLY A 259 -37.04 -5.13 -25.98
N ASN A 260 -36.02 -5.06 -26.83
CA ASN A 260 -35.97 -5.73 -28.12
C ASN A 260 -34.56 -6.21 -28.49
N ASP A 261 -33.93 -6.99 -27.61
CA ASP A 261 -32.56 -7.48 -27.76
C ASP A 261 -32.42 -8.93 -27.23
N ASP A 262 -33.30 -9.82 -27.72
CA ASP A 262 -33.30 -11.25 -27.36
C ASP A 262 -32.26 -12.01 -28.20
N CYS A 263 -31.39 -12.78 -27.54
CA CYS A 263 -30.30 -13.55 -28.14
C CYS A 263 -30.74 -14.82 -28.91
N GLN A 264 -32.03 -14.99 -29.19
CA GLN A 264 -32.62 -16.20 -29.79
C GLN A 264 -31.99 -16.69 -31.10
N TYR A 265 -31.30 -15.83 -31.86
CA TYR A 265 -30.67 -16.20 -33.14
C TYR A 265 -29.14 -15.96 -33.19
N GLY A 266 -28.48 -15.75 -32.04
CA GLY A 266 -27.03 -15.57 -31.94
C GLY A 266 -26.54 -14.12 -32.11
N CYS A 267 -25.29 -13.88 -31.68
CA CYS A 267 -24.55 -12.61 -31.80
C CYS A 267 -23.84 -12.44 -33.13
#